data_AF-A0AA95SG12-F1
#
_entry.id   AF-A0AA95SG12-F1
#
_cell.length_a   1.000
_cell.length_b   1.000
_cell.length_c   1.000
_cell.angle_alpha   90.00
_cell.angle_beta   90.00
_cell.angle_gamma   90.00
#
_symmetry.space_group_name_H-M   'P 1'
#
loop_
_entity.id
_entity.type
_entity.pdbx_description
1 polymer ?
#
loop_
_entity_poly.entity_id
_entity_poly.type
_entity_poly.pdbx_seq_one_letter_code
_entity_poly.pdbx_strand_id
1 'polypeptide(L)'
;MKKYWILTAGVVVVVGTTLLLVMNKDKKETASGGQKTEETVQRTSSGGKIVADQAANTANPKVDIEGTPLNQKASAVVEKQEEMIEDIKKMYKPEWDKVNQIAEKRLTELIAQAQKEYKAKKERNQDVSRLEGKYLTIYNDYEESTKTQVDGIISTMQKEIIEKEIHNNIGDEYFEIYRFQKEKRIAKVVSELKKLS
;
A
#
# COMPACT_ATOMS: atom_id res chain seq x y z
N MET A 1 32.18 -49.86 -7.04
CA MET A 1 32.30 -48.79 -6.01
C MET A 1 31.06 -47.92 -6.09
N LYS A 2 30.49 -47.47 -4.96
CA LYS A 2 29.33 -46.55 -4.96
C LYS A 2 29.83 -45.10 -5.05
N LYS A 3 29.14 -44.24 -5.79
CA LYS A 3 29.32 -42.77 -5.74
C LYS A 3 27.98 -42.13 -5.42
N TYR A 4 28.00 -41.11 -4.56
CA TYR A 4 26.81 -40.52 -3.96
C TYR A 4 26.27 -39.35 -4.78
N TRP A 5 24.96 -39.12 -4.67
CA TRP A 5 24.33 -37.87 -5.10
C TRP A 5 24.70 -36.76 -4.11
N ILE A 6 24.91 -35.54 -4.62
CA ILE A 6 25.06 -34.34 -3.79
C ILE A 6 23.85 -33.43 -4.07
N LEU A 7 23.00 -33.27 -3.06
CA LEU A 7 21.97 -32.24 -3.04
C LEU A 7 22.64 -30.88 -2.84
N THR A 8 22.27 -29.88 -3.63
CA THR A 8 22.72 -28.49 -3.43
C THR A 8 21.52 -27.66 -2.96
N ALA A 9 21.69 -26.92 -1.87
CA ALA A 9 20.60 -26.20 -1.21
C ALA A 9 20.13 -24.97 -2.01
N GLY A 10 18.87 -24.59 -1.83
CA GLY A 10 18.29 -23.40 -2.45
C GLY A 10 18.73 -22.09 -1.77
N VAL A 11 18.80 -21.02 -2.56
CA VAL A 11 19.00 -19.65 -2.06
C VAL A 11 17.66 -18.92 -2.10
N VAL A 12 17.16 -18.52 -0.93
CA VAL A 12 15.98 -17.65 -0.82
C VAL A 12 16.42 -16.21 -1.12
N VAL A 13 15.98 -15.65 -2.24
CA VAL A 13 16.28 -14.25 -2.59
C VAL A 13 15.27 -13.35 -1.88
N VAL A 14 15.68 -12.80 -0.74
CA VAL A 14 14.94 -11.74 -0.04
C VAL A 14 15.11 -10.43 -0.80
N VAL A 15 14.05 -9.95 -1.45
CA VAL A 15 13.99 -8.59 -2.02
C VAL A 15 13.09 -7.72 -1.14
N GLY A 16 13.66 -7.22 -0.04
CA GLY A 16 12.98 -6.33 0.90
C GLY A 16 13.52 -4.91 0.83
N THR A 17 12.60 -3.94 0.70
CA THR A 17 12.72 -2.52 1.11
C THR A 17 14.07 -1.80 0.95
N THR A 18 14.11 -0.81 0.06
CA THR A 18 14.91 0.41 0.27
C THR A 18 13.96 1.62 0.35
N LEU A 19 13.87 2.24 1.53
CA LEU A 19 13.26 3.57 1.64
C LEU A 19 14.19 4.60 1.00
N LEU A 20 13.65 5.50 0.18
CA LEU A 20 14.36 6.70 -0.25
C LEU A 20 14.16 7.81 0.78
N LEU A 21 15.04 7.88 1.80
CA LEU A 21 15.18 9.09 2.59
C LEU A 21 15.77 10.20 1.71
N VAL A 22 14.99 11.25 1.43
CA VAL A 22 15.51 12.48 0.84
C VAL A 22 16.30 13.23 1.92
N MET A 23 17.62 13.02 1.94
CA MET A 23 18.52 13.82 2.76
C MET A 23 18.66 15.21 2.16
N ASN A 24 17.95 16.18 2.74
CA ASN A 24 18.19 17.59 2.47
C ASN A 24 19.59 17.96 2.98
N LYS A 25 20.48 18.46 2.11
CA LYS A 25 21.89 18.71 2.46
C LYS A 25 22.43 19.97 1.76
N ASP A 26 23.31 20.66 2.46
CA ASP A 26 23.51 22.11 2.36
C ASP A 26 24.14 22.60 1.04
N LYS A 27 23.71 23.80 0.63
CA LYS A 27 24.42 24.65 -0.34
C LYS A 27 24.46 26.12 0.08
N LYS A 28 25.39 26.45 0.98
CA LYS A 28 26.13 27.72 0.92
C LYS A 28 27.06 27.69 -0.32
N GLU A 29 27.46 28.78 -0.96
CA GLU A 29 27.09 30.20 -0.86
C GLU A 29 27.57 30.92 -2.13
N THR A 30 26.86 31.95 -2.59
CA THR A 30 27.40 33.17 -3.25
C THR A 30 26.21 34.14 -3.41
N ALA A 31 26.42 35.44 -3.15
CA ALA A 31 25.35 36.43 -3.08
C ALA A 31 25.54 37.57 -4.09
N SER A 32 24.43 38.23 -4.50
CA SER A 32 24.21 39.68 -4.28
C SER A 32 23.02 40.23 -5.11
N GLY A 33 22.29 41.19 -4.54
CA GLY A 33 21.45 42.16 -5.27
C GLY A 33 19.97 41.81 -5.47
N GLY A 34 19.06 42.60 -4.88
CA GLY A 34 17.62 42.51 -5.11
C GLY A 34 16.80 43.19 -3.99
N GLN A 35 16.15 44.31 -4.30
CA GLN A 35 15.51 45.24 -3.35
C GLN A 35 14.39 44.67 -2.44
N LYS A 36 14.13 45.42 -1.36
CA LYS A 36 12.93 45.41 -0.49
C LYS A 36 11.61 45.33 -1.30
N THR A 37 10.51 44.79 -0.79
CA THR A 37 9.66 45.42 0.27
C THR A 37 8.77 44.38 0.97
N GLU A 38 8.43 44.62 2.24
CA GLU A 38 7.48 43.85 3.07
C GLU A 38 6.00 44.03 2.59
N GLU A 39 4.94 43.36 3.05
CA GLU A 39 4.64 42.27 4.03
C GLU A 39 3.30 41.60 3.51
N THR A 40 2.57 40.64 4.10
CA THR A 40 2.52 40.05 5.44
C THR A 40 2.28 38.53 5.41
N VAL A 41 2.91 37.77 6.31
CA VAL A 41 2.43 36.44 6.73
C VAL A 41 2.67 36.22 8.24
N GLN A 42 1.62 36.34 9.06
CA GLN A 42 1.70 36.03 10.48
C GLN A 42 1.77 34.52 10.75
N ARG A 43 2.83 34.07 11.42
CA ARG A 43 2.90 32.75 12.05
C ARG A 43 3.72 32.83 13.35
N THR A 44 3.08 33.28 14.42
CA THR A 44 3.71 33.37 15.75
C THR A 44 3.92 32.00 16.36
N SER A 45 5.17 31.67 16.70
CA SER A 45 5.52 30.47 17.46
C SER A 45 5.94 30.84 18.88
N SER A 46 5.36 30.15 19.85
CA SER A 46 5.78 30.10 21.25
C SER A 46 5.33 28.74 21.82
N GLY A 47 6.11 28.00 22.58
CA GLY A 47 7.41 28.33 23.18
C GLY A 47 7.46 27.72 24.58
N GLY A 48 7.58 26.39 24.67
CA GLY A 48 7.42 25.63 25.91
C GLY A 48 8.46 24.52 26.03
N LYS A 49 9.51 24.78 26.81
CA LYS A 49 10.66 23.89 27.00
C LYS A 49 10.37 22.88 28.12
N ILE A 50 10.27 21.59 27.80
CA ILE A 50 10.19 20.52 28.80
C ILE A 50 11.60 20.08 29.20
N VAL A 51 11.88 20.04 30.51
CA VAL A 51 13.07 19.44 31.13
C VAL A 51 12.57 18.55 32.28
N ALA A 52 13.25 17.43 32.52
CA ALA A 52 12.78 16.36 33.40
C ALA A 52 13.14 16.55 34.89
N ASP A 53 12.54 15.68 35.70
CA ASP A 53 12.84 15.30 37.09
C ASP A 53 12.87 16.37 38.20
N GLN A 54 11.90 16.25 39.11
CA GLN A 54 12.20 15.68 40.44
C GLN A 54 10.94 15.10 41.10
N ALA A 55 11.12 14.13 42.00
CA ALA A 55 10.04 13.45 42.71
C ALA A 55 10.30 13.39 44.22
N ALA A 56 9.28 13.75 45.03
CA ALA A 56 8.98 13.15 46.33
C ALA A 56 7.69 13.75 46.94
N ASN A 57 6.85 12.86 47.51
CA ASN A 57 6.04 12.96 48.74
C ASN A 57 5.75 14.36 49.36
N THR A 58 4.54 14.66 49.88
CA THR A 58 3.50 13.76 50.46
C THR A 58 2.14 14.47 50.57
N ALA A 59 1.15 13.77 51.17
CA ALA A 59 -0.15 14.24 51.70
C ALA A 59 -1.37 14.00 50.80
N ASN A 60 -2.08 12.91 51.12
CA ASN A 60 -3.39 12.55 50.58
C ASN A 60 -4.50 13.05 51.51
N PRO A 61 -5.53 13.78 51.02
CA PRO A 61 -6.82 13.88 51.68
C PRO A 61 -7.83 12.93 51.01
N LYS A 62 -8.41 12.02 51.80
CA LYS A 62 -9.43 11.06 51.35
C LYS A 62 -10.76 11.77 51.07
N VAL A 63 -11.27 11.65 49.86
CA VAL A 63 -12.67 11.99 49.52
C VAL A 63 -13.26 10.80 48.77
N ASP A 64 -14.16 10.04 49.42
CA ASP A 64 -14.91 8.98 48.76
C ASP A 64 -16.03 9.61 47.90
N ILE A 65 -16.00 9.34 46.59
CA ILE A 65 -17.15 9.51 45.69
C ILE A 65 -17.28 8.22 44.88
N GLU A 66 -18.53 7.86 44.57
CA GLU A 66 -18.96 6.52 44.16
C GLU A 66 -18.32 5.99 42.86
N GLY A 67 -18.20 4.65 42.79
CA GLY A 67 -17.54 3.96 41.70
C GLY A 67 -18.22 4.17 40.35
N THR A 68 -17.53 4.82 39.41
CA THR A 68 -17.99 4.98 38.03
C THR A 68 -17.77 3.68 37.24
N PRO A 69 -18.80 3.07 36.61
CA PRO A 69 -18.66 1.84 35.82
C PRO A 69 -18.06 2.12 34.44
N LEU A 70 -16.79 2.54 34.40
CA LEU A 70 -16.10 3.00 33.18
C LEU A 70 -16.01 1.93 32.08
N ASN A 71 -15.98 0.64 32.47
CA ASN A 71 -15.56 -0.46 31.60
C ASN A 71 -16.63 -0.89 30.57
N GLN A 72 -17.92 -0.90 30.93
CA GLN A 72 -18.99 -1.33 30.01
C GLN A 72 -19.24 -0.35 28.86
N LYS A 73 -19.06 0.95 29.11
CA LYS A 73 -19.31 1.99 28.10
C LYS A 73 -18.21 2.05 27.04
N ALA A 74 -17.00 1.56 27.34
CA ALA A 74 -15.91 1.45 26.37
C ALA A 74 -16.16 0.32 25.36
N SER A 75 -16.48 -0.89 25.81
CA SER A 75 -16.75 -2.03 24.92
C SER A 75 -17.88 -1.75 23.93
N ALA A 76 -19.00 -1.21 24.37
CA ALA A 76 -20.13 -0.88 23.51
C ALA A 76 -19.84 0.22 22.46
N VAL A 77 -18.83 1.07 22.69
CA VAL A 77 -18.35 2.04 21.69
C VAL A 77 -17.45 1.36 20.66
N VAL A 78 -16.56 0.46 21.09
CA VAL A 78 -15.68 -0.31 20.19
C VAL A 78 -16.48 -1.26 19.30
N GLU A 79 -17.44 -2.00 19.86
CA GLU A 79 -18.34 -2.89 19.10
C GLU A 79 -19.10 -2.12 18.00
N LYS A 80 -19.62 -0.93 18.34
CA LYS A 80 -20.31 -0.06 17.36
C LYS A 80 -19.37 0.53 16.31
N GLN A 81 -18.11 0.82 16.67
CA GLN A 81 -17.12 1.27 15.68
C GLN A 81 -16.76 0.14 14.71
N GLU A 82 -16.62 -1.10 15.18
CA GLU A 82 -16.34 -2.26 14.32
C GLU A 82 -17.53 -2.61 13.40
N GLU A 83 -18.77 -2.49 13.89
CA GLU A 83 -19.99 -2.61 13.06
C GLU A 83 -19.99 -1.58 11.91
N MET A 84 -19.66 -0.32 12.19
CA MET A 84 -19.55 0.72 11.16
C MET A 84 -18.38 0.49 10.19
N ILE A 85 -17.25 -0.07 10.67
CA ILE A 85 -16.12 -0.48 9.82
C ILE A 85 -16.55 -1.62 8.87
N GLU A 86 -17.22 -2.65 9.40
CA GLU A 86 -17.76 -3.74 8.60
C GLU A 86 -18.73 -3.25 7.52
N ASP A 87 -19.61 -2.30 7.84
CA ASP A 87 -20.61 -1.81 6.88
C ASP A 87 -19.98 -0.97 5.76
N ILE A 88 -18.90 -0.22 6.04
CA ILE A 88 -18.06 0.38 4.97
C ILE A 88 -17.40 -0.73 4.14
N LYS A 89 -16.82 -1.77 4.76
CA LYS A 89 -16.23 -2.92 4.04
C LYS A 89 -17.26 -3.62 3.13
N LYS A 90 -18.51 -3.80 3.60
CA LYS A 90 -19.63 -4.36 2.83
C LYS A 90 -20.03 -3.45 1.66
N MET A 91 -20.07 -2.13 1.86
CA MET A 91 -20.48 -1.16 0.84
C MET A 91 -19.53 -1.11 -0.36
N TYR A 92 -18.21 -1.11 -0.14
CA TYR A 92 -17.21 -1.00 -1.21
C TYR A 92 -16.79 -2.34 -1.82
N LYS A 93 -17.15 -3.47 -1.21
CA LYS A 93 -16.86 -4.81 -1.73
C LYS A 93 -17.29 -5.05 -3.19
N PRO A 94 -18.48 -4.62 -3.66
CA PRO A 94 -18.88 -4.80 -5.06
C PRO A 94 -17.97 -4.06 -6.05
N GLU A 95 -17.44 -2.88 -5.67
CA GLU A 95 -16.51 -2.12 -6.50
C GLU A 95 -15.12 -2.77 -6.50
N TRP A 96 -14.66 -3.23 -5.35
CA TRP A 96 -13.41 -3.98 -5.18
C TRP A 96 -13.38 -5.26 -6.01
N ASP A 97 -14.46 -6.04 -5.95
CA ASP A 97 -14.62 -7.29 -6.70
C ASP A 97 -14.72 -7.01 -8.21
N LYS A 98 -15.37 -5.91 -8.62
CA LYS A 98 -15.46 -5.44 -10.02
C LYS A 98 -14.09 -5.04 -10.57
N VAL A 99 -13.28 -4.28 -9.83
CA VAL A 99 -11.91 -3.91 -10.25
C VAL A 99 -11.03 -5.16 -10.40
N ASN A 100 -11.13 -6.11 -9.48
CA ASN A 100 -10.40 -7.38 -9.57
C ASN A 100 -10.86 -8.26 -10.75
N GLN A 101 -12.17 -8.32 -11.05
CA GLN A 101 -12.70 -8.99 -12.24
C GLN A 101 -12.18 -8.35 -13.54
N ILE A 102 -12.08 -7.02 -13.60
CA ILE A 102 -11.49 -6.30 -14.74
C ILE A 102 -10.01 -6.66 -14.92
N ALA A 103 -9.24 -6.74 -13.83
CA ALA A 103 -7.83 -7.11 -13.87
C ALA A 103 -7.61 -8.56 -14.34
N GLU A 104 -8.36 -9.53 -13.80
CA GLU A 104 -8.28 -10.94 -14.22
C GLU A 104 -8.76 -11.15 -15.66
N LYS A 105 -9.80 -10.42 -16.11
CA LYS A 105 -10.26 -10.44 -17.50
C LYS A 105 -9.17 -9.92 -18.44
N ARG A 106 -8.62 -8.73 -18.17
CA ARG A 106 -7.52 -8.12 -18.94
C ARG A 106 -6.31 -9.07 -19.04
N LEU A 107 -5.91 -9.69 -17.92
CA LEU A 107 -4.83 -10.68 -17.87
C LEU A 107 -5.13 -11.90 -18.75
N THR A 108 -6.35 -12.44 -18.69
CA THR A 108 -6.76 -13.61 -19.46
C THR A 108 -6.80 -13.32 -20.96
N GLU A 109 -7.34 -12.17 -21.36
CA GLU A 109 -7.36 -11.69 -22.75
C GLU A 109 -5.94 -11.45 -23.28
N LEU A 110 -5.04 -10.89 -22.45
CA LEU A 110 -3.64 -10.64 -22.79
C LEU A 110 -2.87 -11.95 -23.05
N ILE A 111 -3.03 -12.95 -22.19
CA ILE A 111 -2.40 -14.28 -22.36
C ILE A 111 -2.94 -14.95 -23.64
N ALA A 112 -4.23 -14.87 -23.91
CA ALA A 112 -4.83 -15.42 -25.13
C ALA A 112 -4.30 -14.74 -26.41
N GLN A 113 -4.08 -13.42 -26.37
CA GLN A 113 -3.44 -12.68 -27.47
C GLN A 113 -1.98 -13.11 -27.67
N ALA A 114 -1.20 -13.23 -26.60
CA ALA A 114 0.20 -13.68 -26.66
C ALA A 114 0.31 -15.10 -27.25
N GLN A 115 -0.52 -16.04 -26.79
CA GLN A 115 -0.58 -17.40 -27.32
C GLN A 115 -1.01 -17.44 -28.80
N LYS A 116 -1.89 -16.54 -29.25
CA LYS A 116 -2.29 -16.42 -30.66
C LYS A 116 -1.17 -15.89 -31.53
N GLU A 117 -0.44 -14.87 -31.09
CA GLU A 117 0.71 -14.32 -31.82
C GLU A 117 1.88 -15.30 -31.87
N TYR A 118 2.14 -16.03 -30.78
CA TYR A 118 3.15 -17.10 -30.72
C TYR A 118 2.91 -18.17 -31.79
N LYS A 119 1.69 -18.71 -31.88
CA LYS A 119 1.33 -19.73 -32.89
C LYS A 119 1.55 -19.21 -34.32
N ALA A 120 0.99 -18.03 -34.63
CA ALA A 120 1.15 -17.41 -35.95
C ALA A 120 2.60 -17.07 -36.31
N LYS A 121 3.46 -16.78 -35.32
CA LYS A 121 4.91 -16.58 -35.53
C LYS A 121 5.64 -17.89 -35.78
N LYS A 122 5.40 -18.94 -34.98
CA LYS A 122 6.01 -20.27 -35.16
C LYS A 122 5.64 -20.87 -36.53
N GLU A 123 4.38 -20.80 -36.94
CA GLU A 123 3.90 -21.22 -38.27
C GLU A 123 4.63 -20.53 -39.44
N ARG A 124 5.17 -19.33 -39.20
CA ARG A 124 5.87 -18.50 -40.20
C ARG A 124 7.38 -18.48 -40.01
N ASN A 125 7.94 -19.30 -39.12
CA ASN A 125 9.35 -19.29 -38.71
C ASN A 125 9.87 -17.89 -38.30
N GLN A 126 9.01 -17.07 -37.67
CA GLN A 126 9.35 -15.72 -37.21
C GLN A 126 9.88 -15.72 -35.76
N ASP A 127 10.72 -14.73 -35.44
CA ASP A 127 11.20 -14.49 -34.08
C ASP A 127 10.05 -14.33 -33.06
N VAL A 128 10.17 -15.08 -31.96
CA VAL A 128 9.27 -15.08 -30.81
C VAL A 128 9.91 -14.49 -29.54
N SER A 129 11.23 -14.32 -29.48
CA SER A 129 11.98 -13.96 -28.26
C SER A 129 11.65 -12.57 -27.70
N ARG A 130 10.89 -11.75 -28.43
CA ARG A 130 10.38 -10.45 -27.99
C ARG A 130 8.93 -10.48 -27.44
N LEU A 131 8.24 -11.62 -27.52
CA LEU A 131 6.84 -11.74 -27.07
C LEU A 131 6.69 -11.52 -25.57
N GLU A 132 7.53 -12.16 -24.75
CA GLU A 132 7.48 -12.04 -23.29
C GLU A 132 7.63 -10.58 -22.84
N GLY A 133 8.67 -9.88 -23.31
CA GLY A 133 8.88 -8.46 -23.00
C GLY A 133 7.75 -7.53 -23.52
N LYS A 134 7.25 -7.78 -24.73
CA LYS A 134 6.11 -7.03 -25.32
C LYS A 134 4.87 -7.14 -24.43
N TYR A 135 4.46 -8.36 -24.10
CA TYR A 135 3.22 -8.61 -23.37
C TYR A 135 3.35 -8.29 -21.87
N LEU A 136 4.54 -8.43 -21.27
CA LEU A 136 4.80 -7.96 -19.91
C LEU A 136 4.71 -6.43 -19.79
N THR A 137 5.12 -5.69 -20.82
CA THR A 137 4.98 -4.22 -20.85
C THR A 137 3.50 -3.83 -20.82
N ILE A 138 2.68 -4.39 -21.72
CA ILE A 138 1.22 -4.13 -21.78
C ILE A 138 0.52 -4.53 -20.47
N TYR A 139 0.98 -5.61 -19.82
CA TYR A 139 0.46 -6.01 -18.52
C TYR A 139 0.73 -4.98 -17.42
N ASN A 140 1.91 -4.35 -17.40
CA ASN A 140 2.23 -3.33 -16.40
C ASN A 140 1.32 -2.09 -16.55
N ASP A 141 1.01 -1.67 -17.79
CA ASP A 141 0.05 -0.59 -18.06
C ASP A 141 -1.36 -0.94 -17.52
N TYR A 142 -1.77 -2.21 -17.65
CA TYR A 142 -3.03 -2.71 -17.09
C TYR A 142 -3.03 -2.74 -15.56
N GLU A 143 -1.91 -3.08 -14.89
CA GLU A 143 -1.81 -3.04 -13.43
C GLU A 143 -1.77 -1.62 -12.88
N GLU A 144 -1.16 -0.65 -13.56
CA GLU A 144 -1.17 0.75 -13.10
C GLU A 144 -2.57 1.37 -13.24
N SER A 145 -3.29 1.03 -14.32
CA SER A 145 -4.72 1.31 -14.46
C SER A 145 -5.56 0.63 -13.36
N THR A 146 -5.20 -0.57 -12.91
CA THR A 146 -5.86 -1.25 -11.78
C THR A 146 -5.54 -0.58 -10.44
N LYS A 147 -4.26 -0.25 -10.19
CA LYS A 147 -3.79 0.47 -9.00
C LYS A 147 -4.55 1.79 -8.82
N THR A 148 -4.67 2.59 -9.88
CA THR A 148 -5.38 3.88 -9.86
C THR A 148 -6.84 3.74 -9.39
N GLN A 149 -7.53 2.65 -9.77
CA GLN A 149 -8.90 2.37 -9.31
C GLN A 149 -8.93 1.91 -7.85
N VAL A 150 -7.97 1.07 -7.44
CA VAL A 150 -7.80 0.61 -6.05
C VAL A 150 -7.52 1.77 -5.10
N ASP A 151 -6.58 2.66 -5.45
CA ASP A 151 -6.23 3.85 -4.68
C ASP A 151 -7.46 4.75 -4.47
N GLY A 152 -8.31 4.89 -5.49
CA GLY A 152 -9.57 5.63 -5.42
C GLY A 152 -10.59 5.02 -4.46
N ILE A 153 -10.78 3.68 -4.51
CA ILE A 153 -11.64 2.96 -3.55
C ILE A 153 -11.11 3.13 -2.13
N ILE A 154 -9.82 2.88 -1.91
CA ILE A 154 -9.15 3.02 -0.60
C ILE A 154 -9.30 4.44 -0.05
N SER A 155 -9.05 5.46 -0.86
CA SER A 155 -9.19 6.86 -0.46
C SER A 155 -10.64 7.24 -0.10
N THR A 156 -11.63 6.60 -0.71
CA THR A 156 -13.05 6.86 -0.43
C THR A 156 -13.51 6.14 0.85
N MET A 157 -13.10 4.88 1.03
CA MET A 157 -13.30 4.13 2.27
C MET A 157 -12.67 4.84 3.48
N GLN A 158 -11.42 5.29 3.36
CA GLN A 158 -10.74 6.00 4.45
C GLN A 158 -11.38 7.37 4.74
N LYS A 159 -11.97 8.03 3.74
CA LYS A 159 -12.75 9.25 3.93
C LYS A 159 -14.02 8.98 4.74
N GLU A 160 -14.77 7.92 4.45
CA GLU A 160 -15.96 7.55 5.23
C GLU A 160 -15.65 7.15 6.67
N ILE A 161 -14.52 6.47 6.90
CA ILE A 161 -14.01 6.16 8.25
C ILE A 161 -13.79 7.46 9.05
N ILE A 162 -13.15 8.46 8.45
CA ILE A 162 -12.90 9.77 9.07
C ILE A 162 -14.21 10.55 9.28
N GLU A 163 -15.13 10.54 8.30
CA GLU A 163 -16.43 11.24 8.39
C GLU A 163 -17.40 10.63 9.42
N LYS A 164 -17.17 9.38 9.86
CA LYS A 164 -17.89 8.75 10.97
C LYS A 164 -17.15 8.87 12.32
N GLU A 165 -16.12 9.71 12.41
CA GLU A 165 -15.24 9.90 13.58
C GLU A 165 -14.55 8.60 14.06
N ILE A 166 -14.32 7.64 13.15
CA ILE A 166 -13.67 6.37 13.46
C ILE A 166 -12.16 6.51 13.27
N HIS A 167 -11.39 6.34 14.34
CA HIS A 167 -9.92 6.43 14.30
C HIS A 167 -9.27 5.10 13.88
N ASN A 168 -9.56 4.65 12.66
CA ASN A 168 -9.03 3.43 12.05
C ASN A 168 -8.29 3.77 10.73
N ASN A 169 -7.26 3.00 10.37
CA ASN A 169 -6.63 3.05 9.05
C ASN A 169 -6.98 1.79 8.24
N ILE A 170 -8.09 1.85 7.51
CA ILE A 170 -8.55 0.75 6.65
C ILE A 170 -7.74 0.67 5.34
N GLY A 171 -7.02 1.74 5.00
CA GLY A 171 -6.24 1.83 3.77
C GLY A 171 -5.08 0.84 3.72
N ASP A 172 -4.35 0.66 4.82
CA ASP A 172 -3.22 -0.27 4.90
C ASP A 172 -3.68 -1.73 4.67
N GLU A 173 -4.81 -2.12 5.27
CA GLU A 173 -5.42 -3.45 5.10
C GLU A 173 -5.74 -3.72 3.62
N TYR A 174 -6.47 -2.81 2.98
CA TYR A 174 -6.87 -2.97 1.58
C TYR A 174 -5.69 -2.84 0.61
N PHE A 175 -4.68 -2.03 0.92
CA PHE A 175 -3.47 -1.92 0.12
C PHE A 175 -2.68 -3.25 0.09
N GLU A 176 -2.50 -3.91 1.22
CA GLU A 176 -1.85 -5.24 1.27
C GLU A 176 -2.71 -6.34 0.62
N ILE A 177 -4.05 -6.27 0.68
CA ILE A 177 -4.93 -7.17 -0.11
C ILE A 177 -4.69 -6.97 -1.61
N TYR A 178 -4.68 -5.72 -2.12
CA TYR A 178 -4.37 -5.46 -3.53
C TYR A 178 -2.97 -5.94 -3.90
N ARG A 179 -1.97 -5.69 -3.06
CA ARG A 179 -0.59 -6.12 -3.29
C ARG A 179 -0.50 -7.65 -3.46
N PHE A 180 -1.11 -8.42 -2.57
CA PHE A 180 -1.16 -9.89 -2.68
C PHE A 180 -1.88 -10.38 -3.94
N GLN A 181 -2.93 -9.68 -4.38
CA GLN A 181 -3.62 -9.95 -5.64
C GLN A 181 -2.74 -9.61 -6.86
N LYS A 182 -2.02 -8.47 -6.82
CA LYS A 182 -1.06 -8.02 -7.85
C LYS A 182 0.10 -9.01 -7.99
N GLU A 183 0.73 -9.42 -6.89
CA GLU A 183 1.84 -10.38 -6.88
C GLU A 183 1.42 -11.73 -7.49
N LYS A 184 0.20 -12.21 -7.20
CA LYS A 184 -0.39 -13.39 -7.87
C LYS A 184 -0.57 -13.21 -9.38
N ARG A 185 -1.09 -12.06 -9.82
CA ARG A 185 -1.31 -11.77 -11.25
C ARG A 185 0.02 -11.60 -12.01
N ILE A 186 1.04 -11.00 -11.40
CA ILE A 186 2.42 -10.94 -11.91
C ILE A 186 2.99 -12.35 -12.07
N ALA A 187 2.92 -13.20 -11.04
CA ALA A 187 3.43 -14.56 -11.10
C ALA A 187 2.74 -15.38 -12.21
N LYS A 188 1.41 -15.24 -12.33
CA LYS A 188 0.59 -15.83 -13.40
C LYS A 188 1.03 -15.34 -14.78
N VAL A 189 1.13 -14.04 -15.04
CA VAL A 189 1.50 -13.53 -16.38
C VAL A 189 2.91 -13.93 -16.78
N VAL A 190 3.89 -13.83 -15.87
CA VAL A 190 5.29 -14.20 -16.14
C VAL A 190 5.39 -15.70 -16.41
N SER A 191 4.69 -16.54 -15.63
CA SER A 191 4.72 -17.99 -15.84
C SER A 191 4.08 -18.43 -17.16
N GLU A 192 3.06 -17.73 -17.68
CA GLU A 192 2.45 -18.03 -18.98
C GLU A 192 3.27 -17.47 -20.15
N LEU A 193 3.75 -16.22 -20.07
CA LEU A 193 4.52 -15.61 -21.15
C LEU A 193 5.86 -16.31 -21.38
N LYS A 194 6.52 -16.78 -20.32
CA LYS A 194 7.77 -17.54 -20.39
C LYS A 194 7.65 -18.91 -21.09
N LYS A 195 6.43 -19.39 -21.36
CA LYS A 195 6.17 -20.59 -22.20
C LYS A 195 6.15 -20.26 -23.71
N LEU A 196 6.25 -18.98 -24.07
CA LEU A 196 6.13 -18.45 -25.45
C LEU A 196 7.45 -17.88 -25.99
N SER A 197 8.51 -17.93 -25.19
CA SER A 197 9.89 -17.56 -25.54
C SER A 197 10.64 -18.77 -26.12
#